data_AF-A0A1T4MYI6-F1
#
_entry.id   AF-A0A1T4MYI6-F1
#
_cell.length_a   1.000
_cell.length_b   1.000
_cell.length_c   1.000
_cell.angle_alpha   90.00
_cell.angle_beta   90.00
_cell.angle_gamma   90.00
#
_symmetry.space_group_name_H-M   'P 1'
#
loop_
_entity.id
_entity.type
_entity.pdbx_description
1 polymer ?
#
loop_
_entity_poly.entity_id
_entity_poly.type
_entity_poly.pdbx_seq_one_letter_code
_entity_poly.pdbx_strand_id
1 'polypeptide(L)'
;MKSRFFALLAAALLSAPTFSAERPIIRDLFASSIKGTAINLSWELPESASPAITKLLVYRDIKPICSFYDLSEKTPLAELPPSSISYSDTAGDFKDYYYAVIADTSSGPYDIILPSINATVSGTHLKVPVPQKTGAASTASAKEKLYSPNGLRETPLPFLDLIESQNKKSLKMSDSTYMIARELGNDSEIRKNIISEPYIFEEDLVSPDGGDAFLLFEILRTTFIQKKYKEAEAALERLIGTNRTKDITNRATFYLAETYYFSADYKNAAQTFLKVYDVYPAAAKRWLDSTLDLYTIPE
;
A
#
# COMPACT_ATOMS: atom_id res chain seq x y z
N MET A 1 -69.01 5.96 56.94
CA MET A 1 -68.89 4.57 57.43
C MET A 1 -69.23 3.64 56.27
N LYS A 2 -68.44 2.57 56.06
CA LYS A 2 -68.52 1.57 54.97
C LYS A 2 -67.84 1.92 53.63
N SER A 3 -66.55 2.26 53.71
CA SER A 3 -65.56 1.71 52.78
C SER A 3 -65.23 0.31 53.33
N ARG A 4 -65.39 -0.76 52.52
CA ARG A 4 -64.70 -2.08 52.59
C ARG A 4 -65.43 -3.08 51.68
N PHE A 5 -65.30 -2.96 50.36
CA PHE A 5 -65.63 -4.09 49.46
C PHE A 5 -64.83 -4.12 48.15
N PHE A 6 -63.79 -3.28 48.01
CA PHE A 6 -63.01 -3.17 46.77
C PHE A 6 -61.51 -3.38 46.99
N ALA A 7 -61.13 -4.25 47.93
CA ALA A 7 -59.73 -4.50 48.28
C ALA A 7 -59.37 -6.00 48.29
N LEU A 8 -60.08 -6.82 47.52
CA LEU A 8 -59.76 -8.26 47.39
C LEU A 8 -59.59 -8.75 45.95
N LEU A 9 -59.60 -7.86 44.95
CA LEU A 9 -59.27 -8.22 43.56
C LEU A 9 -57.96 -7.59 43.04
N ALA A 10 -57.31 -6.75 43.83
CA ALA A 10 -56.04 -6.10 43.46
C ALA A 10 -54.79 -6.77 44.08
N ALA A 11 -54.95 -7.94 44.70
CA ALA A 11 -53.87 -8.67 45.38
C ALA A 11 -53.49 -10.00 44.70
N ALA A 12 -54.03 -10.30 43.51
CA ALA A 12 -53.76 -11.54 42.78
C ALA A 12 -53.04 -11.33 41.43
N LEU A 13 -52.45 -10.16 41.19
CA LEU A 13 -51.67 -9.85 39.98
C LEU A 13 -50.23 -9.39 40.28
N LEU A 14 -49.76 -9.60 41.52
CA LEU A 14 -48.36 -9.43 41.90
C LEU A 14 -47.76 -10.81 42.10
N SER A 15 -46.69 -11.11 41.36
CA SER A 15 -45.85 -12.32 41.38
C SER A 15 -46.33 -13.52 40.55
N ALA A 16 -46.50 -13.32 39.25
CA ALA A 16 -45.93 -14.33 38.34
C ALA A 16 -44.48 -13.88 38.08
N PRO A 17 -43.44 -14.56 38.58
CA PRO A 17 -42.15 -14.42 37.95
C PRO A 17 -42.37 -14.91 36.51
N THR A 18 -42.34 -13.98 35.56
CA THR A 18 -42.11 -14.35 34.17
C THR A 18 -40.71 -14.94 34.14
N PHE A 19 -40.58 -16.22 34.48
CA PHE A 19 -39.52 -17.07 33.98
C PHE A 19 -39.74 -17.11 32.47
N SER A 20 -39.32 -16.03 31.80
CA SER A 20 -39.19 -16.01 30.36
C SER A 20 -38.04 -16.94 30.07
N ALA A 21 -38.35 -18.22 29.94
CA ALA A 21 -37.34 -19.22 29.70
C ALA A 21 -36.64 -18.87 28.39
N GLU A 22 -35.34 -18.66 28.49
CA GLU A 22 -34.54 -18.23 27.35
C GLU A 22 -34.33 -19.42 26.42
N ARG A 23 -34.20 -19.13 25.12
CA ARG A 23 -33.83 -20.16 24.15
C ARG A 23 -32.45 -20.71 24.52
N PRO A 24 -32.19 -22.02 24.34
CA PRO A 24 -30.89 -22.65 24.65
C PRO A 24 -29.83 -22.26 23.61
N ILE A 25 -29.60 -20.96 23.42
CA ILE A 25 -28.62 -20.39 22.51
C ILE A 25 -27.52 -19.79 23.38
N ILE A 26 -26.30 -20.24 23.14
CA ILE A 26 -25.10 -19.66 23.75
C ILE A 26 -24.92 -18.23 23.24
N ARG A 27 -24.51 -17.32 24.12
CA ARG A 27 -24.26 -15.91 23.80
C ARG A 27 -22.77 -15.59 23.83
N ASP A 28 -22.40 -14.54 23.11
CA ASP A 28 -21.07 -13.93 23.12
C ASP A 28 -19.91 -14.93 22.98
N LEU A 29 -20.01 -15.84 22.00
CA LEU A 29 -18.92 -16.74 21.67
C LEU A 29 -17.70 -15.93 21.20
N PHE A 30 -16.66 -15.98 22.01
CA PHE A 30 -15.39 -15.33 21.74
C PHE A 30 -14.27 -16.36 21.65
N ALA A 31 -13.47 -16.26 20.59
CA ALA A 31 -12.31 -17.10 20.36
C ALA A 31 -11.06 -16.23 20.45
N SER A 32 -10.06 -16.68 21.22
CA SER A 32 -8.81 -15.96 21.43
C SER A 32 -7.60 -16.88 21.38
N SER A 33 -6.58 -16.50 20.59
CA SER A 33 -5.30 -17.22 20.58
C SER A 33 -4.47 -16.80 21.80
N ILE A 34 -4.09 -17.80 22.61
CA ILE A 34 -3.17 -17.67 23.74
C ILE A 34 -1.74 -17.95 23.25
N LYS A 35 -0.72 -17.48 23.98
CA LYS A 35 0.69 -17.80 23.71
C LYS A 35 0.88 -19.32 23.58
N GLY A 36 1.24 -19.80 22.39
CA GLY A 36 1.44 -21.22 22.09
C GLY A 36 0.59 -21.70 20.91
N THR A 37 0.25 -22.99 20.89
CA THR A 37 -0.60 -23.65 19.87
C THR A 37 -2.07 -23.76 20.27
N ALA A 38 -2.49 -23.04 21.32
CA ALA A 38 -3.82 -23.14 21.91
C ALA A 38 -4.71 -21.94 21.56
N ILE A 39 -5.95 -22.24 21.16
CA ILE A 39 -7.03 -21.28 20.95
C ILE A 39 -8.07 -21.52 22.04
N ASN A 40 -8.34 -20.49 22.85
CA ASN A 40 -9.32 -20.56 23.91
C ASN A 40 -10.64 -19.94 23.45
N LEU A 41 -11.70 -20.72 23.57
CA LEU A 41 -13.09 -20.33 23.35
C LEU A 41 -13.73 -20.04 24.70
N SER A 42 -14.44 -18.92 24.80
CA SER A 42 -15.26 -18.56 25.95
C SER A 42 -16.63 -18.09 25.48
N TRP A 43 -17.67 -18.42 26.21
CA TRP A 43 -19.04 -18.03 25.88
C TRP A 43 -19.91 -17.92 27.12
N GLU A 44 -21.07 -17.31 26.98
CA GLU A 44 -22.03 -17.14 28.07
C GLU A 44 -23.25 -18.06 27.89
N LEU A 45 -23.68 -18.69 28.98
CA LEU A 45 -24.86 -19.54 29.01
C LEU A 45 -26.07 -18.75 29.52
N PRO A 46 -27.27 -18.97 28.95
CA PRO A 46 -28.50 -18.37 29.45
C PRO A 46 -28.83 -18.86 30.87
N GLU A 47 -29.30 -17.97 31.75
CA GLU A 47 -29.58 -18.26 33.17
C GLU A 47 -30.71 -19.29 33.38
N SER A 48 -31.61 -19.44 32.41
CA SER A 48 -32.75 -20.37 32.47
C SER A 48 -33.15 -20.83 31.07
N ALA A 49 -32.44 -21.81 30.52
CA ALA A 49 -32.74 -22.41 29.23
C ALA A 49 -33.98 -23.31 29.29
N SER A 50 -34.97 -23.08 28.42
CA SER A 50 -36.03 -24.05 28.12
C SER A 50 -36.11 -24.25 26.62
N PRO A 51 -35.86 -25.46 26.11
CA PRO A 51 -35.61 -26.71 26.82
C PRO A 51 -34.18 -26.82 27.43
N ALA A 52 -34.00 -27.73 28.41
CA ALA A 52 -32.76 -27.88 29.17
C ALA A 52 -31.60 -28.41 28.32
N ILE A 53 -30.44 -27.75 28.42
CA ILE A 53 -29.21 -28.13 27.71
C ILE A 53 -28.68 -29.43 28.32
N THR A 54 -28.53 -30.46 27.49
CA THR A 54 -27.99 -31.76 27.90
C THR A 54 -26.49 -31.84 27.62
N LYS A 55 -26.05 -31.32 26.47
CA LYS A 55 -24.63 -31.27 26.07
C LYS A 55 -24.37 -30.03 25.23
N LEU A 56 -23.09 -29.68 25.07
CA LEU A 56 -22.65 -28.65 24.12
C LEU A 56 -21.74 -29.28 23.07
N LEU A 57 -21.97 -28.93 21.81
CA LEU A 57 -21.23 -29.42 20.65
C LEU A 57 -20.39 -28.27 20.09
N VAL A 58 -19.07 -28.45 20.07
CA VAL A 58 -18.13 -27.48 19.49
C VAL A 58 -17.75 -27.92 18.08
N TYR A 59 -17.84 -27.00 17.13
CA TYR A 59 -17.45 -27.20 15.74
C TYR A 59 -16.31 -26.24 15.36
N ARG A 60 -15.46 -26.70 14.45
CA ARG A 60 -14.34 -25.92 13.88
C ARG A 60 -14.32 -26.08 12.37
N ASP A 61 -14.14 -24.96 11.65
CA ASP A 61 -13.99 -24.93 10.21
C ASP A 61 -12.97 -23.88 9.75
N ILE A 62 -12.51 -24.01 8.50
CA ILE A 62 -11.64 -23.04 7.81
C ILE A 62 -12.43 -21.97 7.04
N LYS A 63 -13.76 -22.10 6.99
CA LYS A 63 -14.70 -21.14 6.41
C LYS A 63 -15.69 -20.68 7.48
N PRO A 64 -16.25 -19.46 7.37
CA PRO A 64 -17.25 -18.98 8.31
C PRO A 64 -18.49 -19.87 8.27
N ILE A 65 -18.95 -20.28 9.45
CA ILE A 65 -20.14 -21.11 9.64
C ILE A 65 -21.35 -20.19 9.74
N CYS A 66 -22.19 -20.16 8.72
CA CYS A 66 -23.33 -19.25 8.64
C CYS A 66 -24.68 -19.98 8.82
N SER A 67 -24.72 -21.30 8.61
CA SER A 67 -25.95 -22.07 8.70
C SER A 67 -25.74 -23.47 9.28
N PHE A 68 -26.79 -24.05 9.87
CA PHE A 68 -26.76 -25.41 10.41
C PHE A 68 -26.51 -26.48 9.34
N TYR A 69 -26.88 -26.22 8.08
CA TYR A 69 -26.56 -27.11 6.96
C TYR A 69 -25.05 -27.35 6.83
N ASP A 70 -24.23 -26.34 7.12
CA ASP A 70 -22.76 -26.44 7.04
C ASP A 70 -22.18 -27.39 8.10
N LEU A 71 -22.95 -27.67 9.15
CA LEU A 71 -22.57 -28.53 10.27
C LEU A 71 -23.17 -29.93 10.20
N SER A 72 -24.25 -30.12 9.42
CA SER A 72 -24.99 -31.39 9.36
C SER A 72 -24.17 -32.58 8.86
N GLU A 73 -23.14 -32.33 8.03
CA GLU A 73 -22.23 -33.35 7.51
C GLU A 73 -20.93 -33.48 8.32
N LYS A 74 -20.74 -32.64 9.35
CA LYS A 74 -19.47 -32.53 10.08
C LYS A 74 -19.54 -33.19 11.45
N THR A 75 -18.47 -33.92 11.79
CA THR A 75 -18.30 -34.47 13.14
C THR A 75 -17.95 -33.35 14.13
N PRO A 76 -18.58 -33.29 15.30
CA PRO A 76 -18.23 -32.30 16.33
C PRO A 76 -16.79 -32.52 16.79
N LEU A 77 -16.08 -31.42 17.06
CA LEU A 77 -14.70 -31.43 17.56
C LEU A 77 -14.64 -31.88 19.02
N ALA A 78 -15.64 -31.49 19.82
CA ALA A 78 -15.76 -31.88 21.21
C ALA A 78 -17.23 -31.89 21.66
N GLU A 79 -17.55 -32.85 22.53
CA GLU A 79 -18.78 -32.86 23.32
C GLU A 79 -18.45 -32.39 24.74
N LEU A 80 -19.10 -31.34 25.20
CA LEU A 80 -18.85 -30.73 26.50
C LEU A 80 -20.07 -30.87 27.43
N PRO A 81 -19.83 -30.91 28.76
CA PRO A 81 -20.92 -30.90 29.73
C PRO A 81 -21.73 -29.59 29.64
N PRO A 82 -23.01 -29.60 30.05
CA PRO A 82 -23.92 -28.47 29.86
C PRO A 82 -23.54 -27.22 30.65
N SER A 83 -22.62 -27.33 31.63
CA SER A 83 -22.13 -26.23 32.45
C SER A 83 -20.78 -25.67 32.00
N SER A 84 -20.21 -26.11 30.88
CA SER A 84 -18.93 -25.58 30.41
C SER A 84 -19.12 -24.21 29.76
N ILE A 85 -18.27 -23.28 30.16
CA ILE A 85 -18.27 -21.86 29.73
C ILE A 85 -17.04 -21.57 28.85
N SER A 86 -16.06 -22.49 28.83
CA SER A 86 -14.84 -22.36 28.03
C SER A 86 -14.33 -23.69 27.50
N TYR A 87 -13.59 -23.63 26.39
CA TYR A 87 -12.93 -24.77 25.76
C TYR A 87 -11.63 -24.35 25.11
N SER A 88 -10.59 -25.16 25.29
CA SER A 88 -9.27 -24.91 24.68
C SER A 88 -9.04 -25.89 23.54
N ASP A 89 -9.00 -25.39 22.32
CA ASP A 89 -8.64 -26.14 21.12
C ASP A 89 -7.13 -26.04 20.85
N THR A 90 -6.53 -27.10 20.31
CA THR A 90 -5.13 -27.11 19.86
C THR A 90 -5.10 -27.21 18.34
N ALA A 91 -4.69 -26.12 17.69
CA ALA A 91 -4.46 -26.09 16.25
C ALA A 91 -2.96 -26.27 15.96
N GLY A 92 -2.62 -27.05 14.94
CA GLY A 92 -1.23 -27.21 14.47
C GLY A 92 -0.85 -26.21 13.38
N ASP A 93 -1.84 -25.66 12.66
CA ASP A 93 -1.65 -24.78 11.52
C ASP A 93 -1.91 -23.30 11.88
N PHE A 94 -1.32 -22.38 11.12
CA PHE A 94 -1.54 -20.93 11.21
C PHE A 94 -2.73 -20.44 10.35
N LYS A 95 -3.71 -21.32 10.07
CA LYS A 95 -4.90 -20.96 9.29
C LYS A 95 -5.92 -20.24 10.17
N ASP A 96 -6.80 -19.49 9.52
CA ASP A 96 -7.96 -18.90 10.18
C ASP A 96 -9.00 -19.98 10.47
N TYR A 97 -9.33 -20.15 11.74
CA TYR A 97 -10.36 -21.07 12.21
C TYR A 97 -11.59 -20.31 12.69
N TYR A 98 -12.74 -20.81 12.26
CA TYR A 98 -14.07 -20.36 12.66
C TYR A 98 -14.69 -21.42 13.56
N TYR A 99 -15.28 -20.98 14.66
CA TYR A 99 -15.89 -21.85 15.65
C TYR A 99 -17.39 -21.59 15.75
N ALA A 100 -18.14 -22.65 15.96
CA ALA A 100 -19.55 -22.58 16.33
C ALA A 100 -19.79 -23.49 17.54
N VAL A 101 -20.60 -23.03 18.49
CA VAL A 101 -20.99 -23.84 19.65
C VAL A 101 -22.51 -23.95 19.68
N ILE A 102 -23.00 -25.19 19.68
CA ILE A 102 -24.42 -25.50 19.64
C ILE A 102 -24.80 -26.26 20.90
N ALA A 103 -25.96 -25.92 21.46
CA ALA A 103 -26.56 -26.69 22.53
C ALA A 103 -27.32 -27.89 21.99
N ASP A 104 -27.08 -29.05 22.58
CA ASP A 104 -27.84 -30.26 22.37
C ASP A 104 -28.85 -30.44 23.50
N THR A 105 -30.10 -30.71 23.11
CA THR A 105 -31.26 -30.80 23.99
C THR A 105 -31.81 -32.23 23.93
N SER A 106 -32.70 -32.62 24.85
CA SER A 106 -33.49 -33.85 24.74
C SER A 106 -34.24 -34.05 23.41
N SER A 107 -34.47 -32.99 22.63
CA SER A 107 -35.08 -33.01 21.29
C SER A 107 -34.05 -33.03 20.13
N GLY A 108 -32.75 -33.08 20.43
CA GLY A 108 -31.66 -33.00 19.45
C GLY A 108 -30.94 -31.64 19.43
N PRO A 109 -29.96 -31.48 18.52
CA PRO A 109 -29.15 -30.28 18.42
C PRO A 109 -29.98 -29.09 17.96
N TYR A 110 -29.75 -27.93 18.59
CA TYR A 110 -30.45 -26.71 18.22
C TYR A 110 -29.95 -26.18 16.87
N ASP A 111 -30.85 -26.03 15.91
CA ASP A 111 -30.55 -25.81 14.49
C ASP A 111 -30.32 -24.33 14.10
N ILE A 112 -30.32 -23.42 15.05
CA ILE A 112 -30.15 -21.99 14.77
C ILE A 112 -28.70 -21.58 14.98
N ILE A 113 -28.08 -21.10 13.91
CA ILE A 113 -26.77 -20.42 13.95
C ILE A 113 -26.97 -18.93 13.72
N LEU A 114 -26.43 -18.14 14.63
CA LEU A 114 -26.41 -16.69 14.63
C LEU A 114 -24.94 -16.22 14.63
N PRO A 115 -24.46 -15.67 13.50
CA PRO A 115 -23.13 -15.08 13.43
C PRO A 115 -22.92 -14.03 14.52
N SER A 116 -21.73 -14.03 15.12
CA SER A 116 -21.31 -13.20 16.26
C SER A 116 -22.00 -13.48 17.60
N ILE A 117 -22.88 -14.48 17.67
CA ILE A 117 -23.54 -14.89 18.92
C ILE A 117 -23.07 -16.29 19.31
N ASN A 118 -23.38 -17.29 18.49
CA ASN A 118 -22.97 -18.69 18.70
C ASN A 118 -22.00 -19.21 17.63
N ALA A 119 -21.64 -18.37 16.65
CA ALA A 119 -20.61 -18.63 15.65
C ALA A 119 -19.71 -17.41 15.48
N THR A 120 -18.40 -17.62 15.37
CA THR A 120 -17.43 -16.54 15.18
C THR A 120 -17.44 -16.05 13.73
N VAL A 121 -17.57 -14.75 13.51
CA VAL A 121 -17.44 -14.12 12.17
C VAL A 121 -16.00 -13.79 11.82
N SER A 122 -15.19 -13.44 12.82
CA SER A 122 -13.76 -13.25 12.63
C SER A 122 -13.05 -14.58 12.80
N GLY A 123 -12.22 -14.94 11.81
CA GLY A 123 -11.32 -16.08 11.92
C GLY A 123 -10.32 -15.85 13.05
N THR A 124 -10.02 -16.93 13.78
CA THR A 124 -8.98 -16.93 14.79
C THR A 124 -7.83 -17.82 14.33
N HIS A 125 -6.63 -17.24 14.28
CA HIS A 125 -5.41 -17.94 13.93
C HIS A 125 -4.42 -17.87 15.09
N LEU A 126 -3.47 -18.81 15.10
CA LEU A 126 -2.37 -18.79 16.04
C LEU A 126 -1.49 -17.58 15.78
N LYS A 127 -1.18 -16.83 16.84
CA LYS A 127 -0.19 -15.76 16.76
C LYS A 127 1.18 -16.38 16.48
N VAL A 128 1.75 -16.10 15.31
CA VAL A 128 3.12 -16.49 14.99
C VAL A 128 4.03 -15.96 16.09
N PRO A 129 4.85 -16.81 16.75
CA PRO A 129 5.82 -16.34 17.72
C PRO A 129 6.76 -15.36 17.01
N VAL A 130 6.59 -14.07 17.29
CA VAL A 130 7.56 -13.08 16.83
C VAL A 130 8.85 -13.40 17.57
N PRO A 131 9.95 -13.75 16.87
CA PRO A 131 11.21 -14.03 17.54
C PRO A 131 11.59 -12.79 18.35
N GLN A 132 11.58 -12.93 19.68
CA GLN A 132 12.23 -11.95 20.54
C GLN A 132 13.70 -11.96 20.14
N LYS A 133 14.19 -10.85 19.59
CA LYS A 133 15.58 -10.69 19.15
C LYS A 133 16.51 -10.76 20.36
N THR A 134 16.84 -11.97 20.81
CA THR A 134 18.15 -12.25 21.38
C THR A 134 19.14 -12.35 20.22
N GLY A 135 20.24 -11.63 20.33
CA GLY A 135 21.14 -11.26 19.24
C GLY A 135 21.51 -12.41 18.30
N ALA A 136 21.12 -12.30 17.05
CA ALA A 136 21.63 -13.10 15.95
C ALA A 136 21.97 -12.16 14.79
N ALA A 137 23.14 -12.39 14.21
CA ALA A 137 23.85 -11.52 13.28
C ALA A 137 22.99 -11.06 12.10
N SER A 138 23.04 -9.75 11.85
CA SER A 138 22.38 -9.06 10.74
C SER A 138 23.06 -9.42 9.41
N THR A 139 22.51 -10.36 8.65
CA THR A 139 22.71 -10.39 7.19
C THR A 139 21.94 -9.23 6.55
N ALA A 140 22.62 -8.42 5.75
CA ALA A 140 22.18 -7.11 5.25
C ALA A 140 20.88 -7.11 4.40
N SER A 141 20.40 -8.27 3.94
CA SER A 141 19.22 -8.37 3.05
C SER A 141 17.88 -8.59 3.79
N ALA A 142 17.87 -8.86 5.09
CA ALA A 142 16.64 -9.11 5.87
C ALA A 142 16.09 -7.86 6.57
N LYS A 143 16.42 -6.66 6.06
CA LYS A 143 16.09 -5.37 6.68
C LYS A 143 15.07 -4.58 5.85
N GLU A 144 14.18 -5.24 5.13
CA GLU A 144 12.89 -4.64 4.78
C GLU A 144 12.03 -4.62 6.05
N LYS A 145 12.26 -3.59 6.87
CA LYS A 145 11.47 -3.36 8.07
C LYS A 145 10.08 -2.91 7.66
N LEU A 146 9.11 -3.80 7.84
CA LEU A 146 7.69 -3.45 7.95
C LEU A 146 7.52 -2.34 9.00
N TYR A 147 6.65 -1.38 8.68
CA TYR A 147 6.42 -0.10 9.36
C TYR A 147 6.43 -0.15 10.91
N SER A 148 6.94 0.91 11.53
CA SER A 148 6.87 1.10 12.99
C SER A 148 5.39 1.22 13.43
N PRO A 149 4.98 0.62 14.57
CA PRO A 149 3.59 0.63 15.02
C PRO A 149 3.01 2.03 15.29
N ASN A 150 3.86 3.05 15.46
CA ASN A 150 3.43 4.44 15.61
C ASN A 150 3.16 5.16 14.28
N GLY A 151 3.28 4.50 13.12
CA GLY A 151 3.04 5.10 11.80
C GLY A 151 4.11 6.10 11.34
N LEU A 152 5.06 6.47 12.21
CA LEU A 152 6.23 7.24 11.81
C LEU A 152 7.31 6.31 11.24
N ARG A 153 7.84 6.66 10.07
CA ARG A 153 9.01 5.98 9.53
C ARG A 153 10.22 6.30 10.41
N GLU A 154 10.90 5.26 10.86
CA GLU A 154 12.15 5.39 11.66
C GLU A 154 13.28 6.08 10.88
N THR A 155 13.21 6.02 9.55
CA THR A 155 14.15 6.71 8.67
C THR A 155 13.36 7.64 7.75
N PRO A 156 13.85 8.87 7.50
CA PRO A 156 13.27 9.72 6.46
C PRO A 156 13.29 8.97 5.12
N LEU A 157 12.43 9.40 4.19
CA LEU A 157 12.51 8.94 2.81
C LEU A 157 13.98 9.04 2.35
N PRO A 158 14.53 8.01 1.70
CA PRO A 158 15.80 8.17 1.01
C PRO A 158 15.62 9.35 0.05
N PHE A 159 16.43 10.39 0.24
CA PHE A 159 16.40 11.53 -0.66
C PHE A 159 17.01 11.07 -1.99
N LEU A 160 16.31 11.37 -3.08
CA LEU A 160 16.85 11.21 -4.41
C LEU A 160 17.85 12.34 -4.62
N ASP A 161 19.13 12.07 -4.34
CA ASP A 161 20.19 13.01 -4.69
C ASP A 161 20.40 12.98 -6.21
N LEU A 162 19.69 13.85 -6.90
CA LEU A 162 19.74 13.98 -8.36
C LEU A 162 21.07 14.56 -8.85
N ILE A 163 21.95 15.02 -7.95
CA ILE A 163 23.10 15.86 -8.29
C ILE A 163 24.41 15.24 -7.83
N GLU A 164 24.48 14.66 -6.63
CA GLU A 164 25.68 13.94 -6.20
C GLU A 164 25.65 12.49 -6.72
N SER A 165 26.34 12.27 -7.83
CA SER A 165 26.77 10.94 -8.26
C SER A 165 27.71 10.36 -7.20
N GLN A 166 27.14 9.77 -6.16
CA GLN A 166 27.86 8.91 -5.24
C GLN A 166 28.58 7.89 -6.12
N ASN A 167 29.92 7.93 -6.05
CA ASN A 167 30.88 7.08 -6.74
C ASN A 167 30.78 5.64 -6.21
N LYS A 168 29.56 5.10 -6.27
CA LYS A 168 29.20 3.79 -5.76
C LYS A 168 29.50 2.84 -6.91
N LYS A 169 30.52 1.99 -6.72
CA LYS A 169 30.88 0.94 -7.68
C LYS A 169 29.60 0.31 -8.21
N SER A 170 29.37 0.46 -9.51
CA SER A 170 28.25 -0.14 -10.20
C SER A 170 28.20 -1.62 -9.84
N LEU A 171 27.14 -2.04 -9.14
CA LEU A 171 26.92 -3.46 -8.90
C LEU A 171 26.47 -4.04 -10.24
N LYS A 172 27.40 -4.73 -10.92
CA LYS A 172 27.05 -5.49 -12.12
C LYS A 172 26.14 -6.64 -11.71
N MET A 173 25.01 -6.73 -12.40
CA MET A 173 24.04 -7.81 -12.26
C MET A 173 24.70 -9.15 -12.62
N SER A 174 24.30 -10.25 -11.97
CA SER A 174 24.79 -11.57 -12.37
C SER A 174 24.29 -11.92 -13.77
N ASP A 175 25.10 -12.62 -14.57
CA ASP A 175 24.78 -12.94 -15.96
C ASP A 175 23.42 -13.65 -16.10
N SER A 176 23.11 -14.56 -15.16
CA SER A 176 21.83 -15.26 -15.11
C SER A 176 20.64 -14.32 -14.95
N THR A 177 20.77 -13.33 -14.07
CA THR A 177 19.73 -12.35 -13.80
C THR A 177 19.60 -11.40 -14.99
N TYR A 178 20.71 -11.01 -15.63
CA TYR A 178 20.71 -10.15 -16.82
C TYR A 178 19.94 -10.77 -17.98
N MET A 179 20.10 -12.08 -18.22
CA MET A 179 19.38 -12.80 -19.27
C MET A 179 17.87 -12.85 -19.01
N ILE A 180 17.45 -13.12 -17.77
CA ILE A 180 16.03 -13.12 -17.38
C ILE A 180 15.42 -11.72 -17.51
N ALA A 181 16.14 -10.69 -17.07
CA ALA A 181 15.67 -9.30 -17.21
C ALA A 181 15.58 -8.89 -18.68
N ARG A 182 16.51 -9.34 -19.53
CA ARG A 182 16.47 -9.11 -20.97
C ARG A 182 15.28 -9.79 -21.62
N GLU A 183 14.99 -11.05 -21.25
CA GLU A 183 13.83 -11.79 -21.73
C GLU A 183 12.51 -11.13 -21.33
N LEU A 184 12.40 -10.69 -20.07
CA LEU A 184 11.23 -9.96 -19.56
C LEU A 184 11.06 -8.57 -20.20
N GLY A 185 12.15 -7.92 -20.57
CA GLY A 185 12.16 -6.59 -21.20
C GLY A 185 12.04 -6.61 -22.72
N ASN A 186 12.00 -7.79 -23.35
CA ASN A 186 12.06 -7.91 -24.81
C ASN A 186 10.68 -7.75 -25.44
N ASP A 187 10.18 -6.51 -25.51
CA ASP A 187 9.17 -6.16 -26.54
C ASP A 187 9.17 -4.69 -26.98
N SER A 188 10.30 -3.99 -26.83
CA SER A 188 10.52 -2.75 -27.57
C SER A 188 12.02 -2.54 -27.68
N GLU A 189 12.58 -2.72 -28.88
CA GLU A 189 13.78 -1.97 -29.22
C GLU A 189 13.44 -0.51 -28.91
N ILE A 190 13.99 0.03 -27.81
CA ILE A 190 13.79 1.42 -27.41
C ILE A 190 14.27 2.23 -28.61
N ARG A 191 13.32 2.69 -29.43
CA ARG A 191 13.60 3.49 -30.60
C ARG A 191 14.14 4.80 -30.07
N LYS A 192 15.47 4.87 -29.93
CA LYS A 192 16.17 6.07 -29.46
C LYS A 192 15.68 7.24 -30.28
N ASN A 193 14.98 8.17 -29.64
CA ASN A 193 14.44 9.31 -30.35
C ASN A 193 15.57 10.33 -30.54
N ILE A 194 16.39 10.13 -31.57
CA ILE A 194 17.55 11.00 -31.84
C ILE A 194 17.06 12.23 -32.59
N ILE A 195 17.11 13.37 -31.92
CA ILE A 195 16.78 14.64 -32.56
C ILE A 195 17.99 15.09 -33.39
N SER A 196 17.77 15.23 -34.69
CA SER A 196 18.83 15.60 -35.65
C SER A 196 18.85 17.09 -36.01
N GLU A 197 17.72 17.79 -35.79
CA GLU A 197 17.55 19.19 -36.18
C GLU A 197 17.31 20.07 -34.95
N PRO A 198 18.00 21.23 -34.87
CA PRO A 198 17.77 22.20 -33.81
C PRO A 198 16.37 22.80 -33.91
N TYR A 199 15.76 23.12 -32.78
CA TYR A 199 14.45 23.75 -32.76
C TYR A 199 14.62 25.26 -32.55
N ILE A 200 13.97 26.05 -33.40
CA ILE A 200 14.00 27.51 -33.36
C ILE A 200 12.59 28.00 -33.08
N PHE A 201 12.44 28.86 -32.07
CA PHE A 201 11.15 29.47 -31.72
C PHE A 201 10.67 30.41 -32.84
N GLU A 202 9.35 30.47 -33.06
CA GLU A 202 8.74 31.28 -34.11
C GLU A 202 9.10 32.77 -33.98
N GLU A 203 9.24 33.23 -32.73
CA GLU A 203 9.61 34.59 -32.37
C GLU A 203 11.03 34.98 -32.80
N ASP A 204 11.92 34.00 -33.00
CA ASP A 204 13.32 34.21 -33.36
C ASP A 204 13.60 33.95 -34.85
N LEU A 205 12.58 33.62 -35.67
CA LEU A 205 12.73 33.54 -37.13
C LEU A 205 12.82 34.91 -37.80
N VAL A 206 12.22 35.94 -37.19
CA VAL A 206 12.13 37.29 -37.74
C VAL A 206 13.02 38.22 -36.93
N SER A 207 13.75 39.12 -37.62
CA SER A 207 14.55 40.14 -36.94
C SER A 207 13.63 41.10 -36.16
N PRO A 208 13.74 41.18 -34.83
CA PRO A 208 12.93 42.10 -34.03
C PRO A 208 13.42 43.55 -34.17
N ASP A 209 12.57 44.51 -33.75
CA ASP A 209 12.79 45.96 -33.88
C ASP A 209 13.99 46.50 -33.07
N GLY A 210 14.59 45.69 -32.18
CA GLY A 210 15.81 46.01 -31.45
C GLY A 210 15.88 45.42 -30.03
N GLY A 211 16.95 45.76 -29.30
CA GLY A 211 17.13 45.40 -27.89
C GLY A 211 17.67 43.99 -27.65
N ASP A 212 17.28 43.41 -26.51
CA ASP A 212 17.76 42.09 -26.06
C ASP A 212 17.40 40.96 -27.04
N ALA A 213 16.22 41.05 -27.66
CA ALA A 213 15.74 40.10 -28.66
C ALA A 213 16.61 40.12 -29.93
N PHE A 214 17.08 41.30 -30.33
CA PHE A 214 17.99 41.44 -31.47
C PHE A 214 19.34 40.78 -31.21
N LEU A 215 19.87 40.91 -29.98
CA LEU A 215 21.12 40.27 -29.60
C LEU A 215 21.01 38.74 -29.65
N LEU A 216 19.91 38.18 -29.13
CA LEU A 216 19.65 36.74 -29.20
C LEU A 216 19.56 36.27 -30.65
N PHE A 217 18.82 37.00 -31.49
CA PHE A 217 18.70 36.74 -32.92
C PHE A 217 20.06 36.76 -33.63
N GLU A 218 20.92 37.74 -33.33
CA GLU A 218 22.27 37.84 -33.90
C GLU A 218 23.15 36.66 -33.50
N ILE A 219 23.12 36.25 -32.23
CA ILE A 219 23.86 35.09 -31.73
C ILE A 219 23.39 33.82 -32.45
N LEU A 220 22.08 33.59 -32.54
CA LEU A 220 21.53 32.43 -33.22
C LEU A 220 21.94 32.38 -34.69
N ARG A 221 21.84 33.50 -35.41
CA ARG A 221 22.22 33.59 -36.82
C ARG A 221 23.70 33.38 -37.07
N THR A 222 24.55 33.89 -36.19
CA THR A 222 26.01 33.84 -36.35
C THR A 222 26.63 32.52 -35.90
N THR A 223 26.07 31.88 -34.87
CA THR A 223 26.69 30.70 -34.25
C THR A 223 25.83 29.45 -34.39
N PHE A 224 24.58 29.50 -33.94
CA PHE A 224 23.68 28.35 -33.82
C PHE A 224 23.27 27.78 -35.19
N ILE A 225 22.82 28.65 -36.11
CA ILE A 225 22.49 28.27 -37.49
C ILE A 225 23.73 27.80 -38.25
N GLN A 226 24.90 28.37 -37.94
CA GLN A 226 26.19 27.96 -38.52
C GLN A 226 26.74 26.66 -37.90
N LYS A 227 26.02 26.02 -36.96
CA LYS A 227 26.42 24.80 -36.23
C LYS A 227 27.73 24.94 -35.43
N LYS A 228 28.09 26.16 -35.04
CA LYS A 228 29.28 26.45 -34.23
C LYS A 228 28.92 26.39 -32.74
N TYR A 229 28.60 25.19 -32.25
CA TYR A 229 28.04 25.01 -30.90
C TYR A 229 28.96 25.49 -29.76
N LYS A 230 30.29 25.36 -29.90
CA LYS A 230 31.26 25.85 -28.92
C LYS A 230 31.29 27.38 -28.80
N GLU A 231 31.13 28.08 -29.91
CA GLU A 231 31.05 29.55 -29.91
C GLU A 231 29.69 30.03 -29.39
N ALA A 232 28.62 29.29 -29.75
CA ALA A 232 27.25 29.55 -29.31
C ALA A 232 27.11 29.45 -27.79
N GLU A 233 27.70 28.42 -27.17
CA GLU A 233 27.74 28.24 -25.71
C GLU A 233 28.25 29.50 -25.00
N ALA A 234 29.47 29.94 -25.35
CA ALA A 234 30.08 31.12 -24.74
C ALA A 234 29.29 32.43 -25.02
N ALA A 235 28.61 32.54 -26.15
CA ALA A 235 27.78 33.70 -26.47
C ALA A 235 26.46 33.72 -25.66
N LEU A 236 25.80 32.57 -25.55
CA LEU A 236 24.54 32.40 -24.81
C LEU A 236 24.75 32.53 -23.30
N GLU A 237 25.84 32.00 -22.74
CA GLU A 237 26.16 32.17 -21.32
C GLU A 237 26.41 33.64 -20.97
N ARG A 238 27.09 34.39 -21.84
CA ARG A 238 27.26 35.85 -21.66
C ARG A 238 25.92 36.57 -21.68
N LEU A 239 25.00 36.16 -22.54
CA LEU A 239 23.67 36.74 -22.61
C LEU A 239 22.89 36.48 -21.30
N ILE A 240 22.85 35.23 -20.84
CA ILE A 240 22.16 34.82 -19.60
C ILE A 240 22.78 35.49 -18.37
N GLY A 241 24.10 35.72 -18.35
CA GLY A 241 24.81 36.41 -17.28
C GLY A 241 24.51 37.90 -17.18
N THR A 242 23.93 38.51 -18.21
CA THR A 242 23.46 39.90 -18.16
C THR A 242 22.01 39.97 -17.67
N ASN A 243 21.64 41.01 -16.91
CA ASN A 243 20.27 41.16 -16.38
C ASN A 243 19.31 41.54 -17.53
N ARG A 244 18.69 40.54 -18.14
CA ARG A 244 17.79 40.64 -19.30
C ARG A 244 16.35 40.28 -18.90
N THR A 245 15.41 40.57 -19.80
CA THR A 245 14.00 40.18 -19.64
C THR A 245 13.88 38.66 -19.46
N LYS A 246 13.07 38.21 -18.48
CA LYS A 246 12.91 36.79 -18.13
C LYS A 246 12.60 35.90 -19.33
N ASP A 247 11.77 36.39 -20.25
CA ASP A 247 11.39 35.66 -21.47
C ASP A 247 12.61 35.36 -22.38
N ILE A 248 13.46 36.36 -22.61
CA ILE A 248 14.69 36.20 -23.39
C ILE A 248 15.66 35.26 -22.67
N THR A 249 15.78 35.38 -21.35
CA THR A 249 16.62 34.48 -20.55
C THR A 249 16.14 33.03 -20.67
N ASN A 250 14.83 32.78 -20.64
CA ASN A 250 14.26 31.44 -20.79
C ASN A 250 14.54 30.85 -22.18
N ARG A 251 14.34 31.64 -23.25
CA ARG A 251 14.67 31.23 -24.63
C ARG A 251 16.16 30.97 -24.80
N ALA A 252 17.02 31.88 -24.35
CA ALA A 252 18.46 31.72 -24.39
C ALA A 252 18.94 30.48 -23.62
N THR A 253 18.33 30.20 -22.46
CA THR A 253 18.62 28.99 -21.66
C THR A 253 18.19 27.72 -22.40
N PHE A 254 17.06 27.76 -23.11
CA PHE A 254 16.61 26.64 -23.95
C PHE A 254 17.59 26.39 -25.12
N TYR A 255 18.02 27.43 -25.83
CA TYR A 255 19.04 27.30 -26.87
C TYR A 255 20.37 26.81 -26.33
N LEU A 256 20.75 27.23 -25.12
CA LEU A 256 21.95 26.74 -24.45
C LEU A 256 21.85 25.22 -24.19
N ALA A 257 20.68 24.73 -23.76
CA ALA A 257 20.45 23.30 -23.58
C ALA A 257 20.58 22.51 -24.90
N GLU A 258 20.06 23.04 -26.01
CA GLU A 258 20.26 22.46 -27.34
C GLU A 258 21.74 22.46 -27.75
N THR A 259 22.48 23.54 -27.49
CA THR A 259 23.93 23.57 -27.78
C THR A 259 24.71 22.50 -27.01
N TYR A 260 24.34 22.24 -25.75
CA TYR A 260 24.94 21.17 -24.96
C TYR A 260 24.61 19.78 -25.52
N TYR A 261 23.36 19.56 -25.95
CA TYR A 261 22.95 18.31 -26.59
C TYR A 261 23.76 18.02 -27.86
N PHE A 262 23.90 19.02 -28.75
CA PHE A 262 24.69 18.86 -29.97
C PHE A 262 26.21 18.77 -29.72
N SER A 263 26.68 19.26 -28.57
CA SER A 263 28.08 19.12 -28.13
C SER A 263 28.36 17.80 -27.42
N ALA A 264 27.37 16.89 -27.35
CA ALA A 264 27.42 15.60 -26.64
C ALA A 264 27.59 15.72 -25.11
N ASP A 265 27.36 16.90 -24.53
CA ASP A 265 27.31 17.10 -23.09
C ASP A 265 25.88 16.92 -22.58
N TYR A 266 25.44 15.66 -22.57
CA TYR A 266 24.08 15.29 -22.17
C TYR A 266 23.78 15.60 -20.70
N LYS A 267 24.82 15.64 -19.84
CA LYS A 267 24.68 15.96 -18.42
C LYS A 267 24.20 17.41 -18.26
N ASN A 268 24.94 18.35 -18.85
CA ASN A 268 24.62 19.77 -18.76
C ASN A 268 23.37 20.11 -19.59
N ALA A 269 23.13 19.41 -20.70
CA ALA A 269 21.90 19.55 -21.48
C ALA A 269 20.65 19.22 -20.64
N ALA A 270 20.62 18.05 -19.98
CA ALA A 270 19.48 17.64 -19.17
C ALA A 270 19.20 18.62 -18.02
N GLN A 271 20.25 19.05 -17.31
CA GLN A 271 20.11 20.04 -16.24
C GLN A 271 19.55 21.36 -16.73
N THR A 272 19.97 21.81 -17.92
CA THR A 272 19.54 23.09 -18.49
C THR A 272 18.11 23.00 -19.01
N PHE A 273 17.72 21.89 -19.66
CA PHE A 273 16.32 21.67 -20.06
C PHE A 273 15.36 21.61 -18.86
N LEU A 274 15.77 21.01 -17.75
CA LEU A 274 14.95 20.98 -16.53
C LEU A 274 14.66 22.39 -15.97
N LYS A 275 15.61 23.33 -16.08
CA LYS A 275 15.39 24.72 -15.64
C LYS A 275 14.29 25.44 -16.43
N VAL A 276 14.12 25.10 -17.71
CA VAL A 276 13.14 25.75 -18.60
C VAL A 276 11.88 24.90 -18.78
N TYR A 277 11.79 23.74 -18.12
CA TYR A 277 10.69 22.80 -18.26
C TYR A 277 9.33 23.43 -17.90
N ASP A 278 9.30 24.25 -16.85
CA ASP A 278 8.08 24.92 -16.40
C ASP A 278 7.52 25.93 -17.43
N VAL A 279 8.39 26.46 -18.30
CA VAL A 279 8.05 27.46 -19.31
C VAL A 279 7.71 26.82 -20.66
N TYR A 280 8.50 25.83 -21.10
CA TYR A 280 8.34 25.16 -22.39
C TYR A 280 8.20 23.64 -22.25
N PRO A 281 7.12 23.13 -21.61
CA PRO A 281 7.02 21.72 -21.24
C PRO A 281 7.03 20.77 -22.44
N ALA A 282 6.35 21.13 -23.55
CA ALA A 282 6.28 20.28 -24.73
C ALA A 282 7.64 20.14 -25.44
N ALA A 283 8.32 21.27 -25.65
CA ALA A 283 9.62 21.28 -26.32
C ALA A 283 10.71 20.67 -25.43
N ALA A 284 10.77 21.07 -24.16
CA ALA A 284 11.75 20.56 -23.20
C ALA A 284 11.58 19.05 -22.96
N LYS A 285 10.35 18.53 -22.87
CA LYS A 285 10.12 17.08 -22.74
C LYS A 285 10.71 16.29 -23.91
N ARG A 286 10.44 16.72 -25.15
CA ARG A 286 10.95 16.04 -26.35
C ARG A 286 12.47 15.94 -26.32
N TRP A 287 13.14 17.04 -25.95
CA TRP A 287 14.60 17.08 -25.84
C TRP A 287 15.12 16.29 -24.64
N LEU A 288 14.45 16.33 -23.49
CA LEU A 288 14.82 15.55 -22.31
C LEU A 288 14.73 14.04 -22.57
N ASP A 289 13.68 13.57 -23.21
CA ASP A 289 13.54 12.16 -23.56
C ASP A 289 14.72 11.73 -24.47
N SER A 290 15.07 12.56 -25.45
CA SER A 290 16.21 12.34 -26.34
C SER A 290 17.57 12.38 -25.63
N THR A 291 17.79 13.35 -24.74
CA THR A 291 19.06 13.49 -24.00
C THR A 291 19.26 12.31 -23.06
N LEU A 292 18.20 11.84 -22.40
CA LEU A 292 18.25 10.70 -21.48
C LEU A 292 18.47 9.37 -22.21
N ASP A 293 17.88 9.19 -23.39
CA ASP A 293 18.13 8.02 -24.25
C ASP A 293 19.61 7.92 -24.70
N LEU A 294 20.26 9.07 -24.90
CA LEU A 294 21.66 9.17 -25.31
C LEU A 294 22.64 9.27 -24.13
N TYR A 295 22.16 9.55 -22.92
CA TYR A 295 22.98 9.66 -21.73
C TYR A 295 23.53 8.27 -21.34
N THR A 296 24.72 7.94 -21.85
CA THR A 296 25.48 6.79 -21.36
C THR A 296 26.15 7.17 -20.05
N ILE A 297 25.81 6.47 -18.97
CA ILE A 297 26.53 6.63 -17.69
C ILE A 297 28.00 6.27 -17.97
N PRO A 298 28.97 7.16 -17.70
CA PRO A 298 30.37 6.82 -17.84
C PRO A 298 30.70 5.63 -16.92
N GLU A 299 31.31 4.58 -17.48
CA GLU A 299 31.73 3.38 -16.74
C GLU A 299 32.77 3.67 -15.65
#